data_AF-A0A7W8CVL5-F1
#
_entry.id   AF-A0A7W8CVL5-F1
#
_cell.length_a   1.000
_cell.length_b   1.000
_cell.length_c   1.000
_cell.angle_alpha   90.00
_cell.angle_beta   90.00
_cell.angle_gamma   90.00
#
_symmetry.space_group_name_H-M   'P 1'
#
loop_
_entity.id
_entity.type
_entity.pdbx_description
1 polymer ?
#
loop_
_entity_poly.entity_id
_entity_poly.type
_entity_poly.pdbx_seq_one_letter_code
_entity_poly.pdbx_strand_id
1 'polypeptide(L)'
;MSSKIQKNKLLLYVVVDTQEEQTIQSVQQALCKLTAAEFSPWRPQASLIDCAEFYATAAADDRSLADLIPQLNKFWTAEDEIWEDYGYNTPMFHEHVYYLRLEVNK
;
A
#
# COMPACT_ATOMS: atom_id res chain seq x y z
N MET A 1 -10.06 -20.77 25.92
CA MET A 1 -9.63 -21.26 24.60
C MET A 1 -8.96 -20.09 23.88
N SER A 2 -7.64 -20.10 23.71
CA SER A 2 -6.96 -19.07 22.92
C SER A 2 -7.20 -19.33 21.44
N SER A 3 -8.07 -18.54 20.81
CA SER A 3 -8.13 -18.49 19.36
C SER A 3 -6.78 -17.99 18.85
N LYS A 4 -6.10 -18.80 18.03
CA LYS A 4 -4.92 -18.32 17.30
C LYS A 4 -5.37 -17.19 16.38
N ILE A 5 -4.77 -16.02 16.54
CA ILE A 5 -4.97 -14.90 15.62
C ILE A 5 -4.32 -15.30 14.29
N GLN A 6 -5.12 -15.54 13.26
CA GLN A 6 -4.62 -15.75 11.90
C GLN A 6 -4.03 -14.43 11.41
N LYS A 7 -2.79 -14.46 10.92
CA LYS A 7 -2.15 -13.30 10.30
C LYS A 7 -2.14 -13.48 8.80
N ASN A 8 -2.80 -12.57 8.10
CA ASN A 8 -2.78 -12.43 6.66
C ASN A 8 -1.47 -11.77 6.24
N LYS A 9 -0.89 -12.24 5.13
CA LYS A 9 0.26 -11.60 4.50
C LYS A 9 -0.24 -10.61 3.47
N LEU A 10 0.21 -9.37 3.59
CA LEU A 10 -0.15 -8.29 2.68
C LEU A 10 0.99 -8.07 1.70
N LEU A 11 0.64 -7.90 0.43
CA LEU A 11 1.54 -7.43 -0.61
C LEU A 11 0.93 -6.16 -1.22
N LEU A 12 1.64 -5.05 -1.09
CA LEU A 12 1.29 -3.80 -1.74
C LEU A 12 2.22 -3.58 -2.94
N TYR A 13 1.64 -3.19 -4.06
CA TYR A 13 2.38 -2.63 -5.18
C TYR A 13 2.07 -1.14 -5.26
N VAL A 14 3.11 -0.32 -5.18
CA VAL A 14 3.00 1.14 -5.06
C VAL A 14 3.74 1.77 -6.23
N VAL A 15 3.05 2.67 -6.94
CA VAL A 15 3.64 3.55 -7.94
C VAL A 15 3.60 4.98 -7.42
N VAL A 16 4.75 5.64 -7.45
CA VAL A 16 4.94 7.03 -7.03
C VAL A 16 5.11 7.88 -8.29
N ASP A 17 4.50 9.05 -8.33
CA ASP A 17 4.49 9.98 -9.48
C ASP A 17 5.81 10.74 -9.72
N THR A 18 6.89 10.32 -9.05
CA THR A 18 8.23 10.88 -9.16
C THR A 18 9.30 9.82 -8.94
N GLN A 19 10.50 10.05 -9.49
CA GLN A 19 11.72 9.28 -9.19
C GLN A 19 12.62 9.97 -8.14
N GLU A 20 12.14 11.06 -7.53
CA GLU A 20 12.88 11.74 -6.46
C GLU A 20 12.93 10.88 -5.19
N GLU A 21 14.15 10.49 -4.80
CA GLU A 21 14.37 9.58 -3.68
C GLU A 21 13.77 10.09 -2.36
N GLN A 22 13.83 11.40 -2.09
CA GLN A 22 13.31 11.98 -0.85
C GLN A 22 11.78 11.82 -0.74
N THR A 23 11.07 11.96 -1.87
CA THR A 23 9.62 11.76 -1.95
C THR A 23 9.26 10.27 -1.88
N ILE A 24 10.04 9.39 -2.51
CA ILE A 24 9.84 7.93 -2.38
C ILE A 24 9.99 7.49 -0.92
N GLN A 25 11.01 8.01 -0.23
CA GLN A 25 11.21 7.75 1.19
C GLN A 25 10.07 8.31 2.05
N SER A 26 9.49 9.47 1.71
CA SER A 26 8.33 10.01 2.44
C SER A 26 7.09 9.13 2.28
N VAL A 27 6.85 8.59 1.08
CA VAL A 27 5.77 7.61 0.83
C VAL A 27 5.98 6.35 1.68
N GLN A 28 7.19 5.79 1.69
CA GLN A 28 7.52 4.61 2.50
C GLN A 28 7.32 4.88 4.00
N GLN A 29 7.77 6.05 4.48
CA GLN A 29 7.56 6.46 5.87
C GLN A 29 6.08 6.64 6.22
N ALA A 30 5.28 7.18 5.30
CA ALA A 30 3.83 7.28 5.50
C ALA A 30 3.19 5.89 5.61
N LEU A 31 3.58 4.94 4.76
CA LEU A 31 3.09 3.56 4.86
C LEU A 31 3.50 2.89 6.18
N CYS A 32 4.73 3.12 6.64
CA CYS A 32 5.22 2.64 7.94
C CYS A 32 4.43 3.17 9.14
N LYS A 33 3.78 4.33 9.02
CA LYS A 33 2.89 4.86 10.08
C LYS A 33 1.56 4.12 10.14
N LEU A 34 1.13 3.50 9.04
CA LEU A 34 -0.11 2.74 8.95
C LEU A 34 0.09 1.27 9.33
N THR A 35 1.20 0.68 8.90
CA THR A 35 1.51 -0.73 9.14
C THR A 35 3.01 -0.98 9.13
N ALA A 36 3.47 -2.02 9.84
CA ALA A 36 4.89 -2.41 9.86
C ALA A 36 5.27 -3.07 8.52
N ALA A 37 5.60 -2.23 7.54
CA ALA A 37 5.93 -2.64 6.19
C ALA A 37 7.45 -2.81 5.97
N GLU A 38 7.81 -3.83 5.19
CA GLU A 38 9.14 -4.00 4.60
C GLU A 38 9.07 -3.71 3.10
N PHE A 39 10.12 -3.15 2.51
CA PHE A 39 10.10 -2.66 1.14
C PHE A 39 11.12 -3.37 0.25
N SER A 40 10.75 -3.60 -1.01
CA SER A 40 11.73 -3.83 -2.05
C SER A 40 12.53 -2.55 -2.34
N PRO A 41 13.70 -2.64 -3.00
CA PRO A 41 14.27 -1.49 -3.68
C PRO A 41 13.24 -0.89 -4.64
N TRP A 42 13.23 0.44 -4.77
CA TRP A 42 12.44 1.10 -5.81
C TRP A 42 13.18 1.02 -7.15
N ARG A 43 12.42 1.10 -8.24
CA ARG A 43 12.94 1.21 -9.61
C ARG A 43 12.06 2.13 -10.45
N PRO A 44 12.55 2.66 -11.58
CA PRO A 44 11.70 3.35 -12.54
C PRO A 44 10.53 2.46 -13.00
N GLN A 45 9.34 3.04 -13.08
CA GLN A 45 8.16 2.37 -13.61
C GLN A 45 8.30 2.28 -15.15
N ALA A 46 8.20 1.07 -15.71
CA ALA A 46 8.60 0.81 -17.09
C ALA A 46 7.70 1.47 -18.16
N SER A 47 6.45 1.76 -17.84
CA SER A 47 5.41 2.27 -18.75
C SER A 47 4.97 3.71 -18.46
N LEU A 48 5.50 4.34 -17.42
CA LEU A 48 5.12 5.68 -16.97
C LEU A 48 6.36 6.54 -16.80
N ILE A 49 6.38 7.67 -17.52
CA ILE A 49 7.50 8.63 -17.44
C ILE A 49 7.60 9.20 -16.03
N ASP A 50 8.83 9.36 -15.55
CA ASP A 50 9.17 9.94 -14.25
C ASP A 50 8.48 9.30 -13.04
N CYS A 51 7.88 8.12 -13.16
CA CYS A 51 7.33 7.38 -12.03
C CYS A 51 8.33 6.36 -11.49
N ALA A 52 8.23 6.07 -10.19
CA ALA A 52 8.94 4.98 -9.53
C ALA A 52 7.95 3.92 -9.04
N GLU A 53 8.39 2.68 -8.94
CA GLU A 53 7.60 1.58 -8.37
C GLU A 53 8.39 0.81 -7.32
N PHE A 54 7.67 0.30 -6.32
CA PHE A 54 8.20 -0.64 -5.34
C PHE A 54 7.10 -1.55 -4.80
N TYR A 55 7.51 -2.64 -4.18
CA TYR A 55 6.63 -3.52 -3.41
C TYR A 55 6.83 -3.28 -1.92
N ALA A 56 5.75 -3.42 -1.15
CA ALA A 56 5.80 -3.47 0.30
C ALA A 56 5.09 -4.71 0.82
N THR A 57 5.66 -5.36 1.84
CA THR A 57 5.04 -6.51 2.51
C THR A 57 4.77 -6.20 3.97
N ALA A 58 3.63 -6.65 4.48
CA ALA A 58 3.26 -6.51 5.88
C ALA A 58 2.46 -7.73 6.37
N ALA A 59 2.24 -7.83 7.68
CA ALA A 59 1.37 -8.82 8.28
C ALA A 59 0.27 -8.13 9.08
N ALA A 60 -0.98 -8.56 8.87
CA ALA A 60 -2.15 -8.00 9.56
C ALA A 60 -3.07 -9.14 9.98
N ASP A 61 -3.71 -9.02 11.15
CA ASP A 61 -4.87 -9.83 11.45
C ASP A 61 -6.14 -9.23 10.81
N ASP A 62 -7.27 -9.93 10.88
CA ASP A 62 -8.50 -9.47 10.22
C ASP A 62 -8.97 -8.10 10.74
N ARG A 63 -8.75 -7.80 12.03
CA ARG A 63 -9.13 -6.51 12.61
C ARG A 63 -8.19 -5.41 12.13
N SER A 64 -6.88 -5.64 12.18
CA SER A 64 -5.91 -4.65 11.73
C SER A 64 -5.96 -4.45 10.21
N LEU A 65 -6.36 -5.47 9.45
CA LEU A 65 -6.62 -5.36 8.01
C LEU A 65 -7.85 -4.47 7.75
N ALA A 66 -8.97 -4.72 8.44
CA ALA A 66 -10.18 -3.90 8.30
C ALA A 66 -9.94 -2.42 8.67
N ASP A 67 -9.09 -2.17 9.66
CA ASP A 67 -8.69 -0.80 10.04
C ASP A 67 -7.70 -0.18 9.03
N LEU A 68 -6.82 -0.97 8.40
CA LEU A 68 -5.79 -0.49 7.46
C LEU A 68 -6.37 -0.09 6.10
N ILE A 69 -7.30 -0.87 5.54
CA ILE A 69 -7.85 -0.66 4.20
C ILE A 69 -8.33 0.78 3.95
N PRO A 70 -9.22 1.38 4.78
CA PRO A 70 -9.69 2.75 4.56
C PRO A 70 -8.61 3.82 4.79
N GLN A 71 -7.50 3.47 5.44
CA GLN A 71 -6.35 4.37 5.61
C GLN A 71 -5.45 4.39 4.36
N LEU A 72 -5.40 3.29 3.60
CA LEU A 72 -4.66 3.20 2.34
C LEU A 72 -5.34 4.00 1.22
N ASN A 73 -6.66 3.88 1.13
CA ASN A 73 -7.51 4.64 0.23
C ASN A 73 -8.89 4.82 0.90
N LYS A 74 -9.35 6.07 0.98
CA LYS A 74 -10.57 6.43 1.71
C LYS A 74 -11.84 5.76 1.18
N PHE A 75 -11.85 5.34 -0.08
CA PHE A 75 -13.01 4.70 -0.70
C PHE A 75 -12.98 3.17 -0.61
N TRP A 76 -11.86 2.58 -0.22
CA TRP A 76 -11.78 1.14 -0.03
C TRP A 76 -12.47 0.69 1.25
N THR A 77 -13.09 -0.47 1.19
CA THR A 77 -13.73 -1.16 2.30
C THR A 77 -13.23 -2.59 2.42
N ALA A 78 -13.34 -3.19 3.60
CA ALA A 78 -12.97 -4.59 3.80
C ALA A 78 -13.84 -5.59 3.01
N GLU A 79 -14.94 -5.11 2.39
CA GLU A 79 -15.88 -5.91 1.61
C GLU A 79 -15.55 -5.91 0.12
N ASP A 80 -14.64 -5.05 -0.35
CA ASP A 80 -14.29 -4.98 -1.77
C ASP A 80 -13.60 -6.27 -2.24
N GLU A 81 -13.88 -6.69 -3.47
CA GLU A 81 -13.24 -7.87 -4.07
C GLU A 81 -11.79 -7.57 -4.52
N ILE A 82 -11.52 -6.32 -4.87
CA ILE A 82 -10.23 -5.85 -5.40
C ILE A 82 -9.92 -4.49 -4.78
N TRP A 83 -8.72 -4.37 -4.21
CA TRP A 83 -8.18 -3.10 -3.73
C TRP A 83 -7.11 -2.62 -4.68
N GLU A 84 -7.53 -1.93 -5.75
CA GLU A 84 -6.63 -1.23 -6.65
C GLU A 84 -7.26 0.06 -7.15
N ASP A 85 -6.45 1.13 -7.24
CA ASP A 85 -6.92 2.42 -7.71
C ASP A 85 -5.76 3.30 -8.16
N TYR A 86 -6.10 4.31 -8.95
CA TYR A 86 -5.21 5.40 -9.33
C TYR A 86 -5.47 6.63 -8.45
N GLY A 87 -4.39 7.25 -7.96
CA GLY A 87 -4.46 8.41 -7.06
C GLY A 87 -5.06 9.68 -7.69
N TYR A 88 -5.25 9.73 -9.00
CA TYR A 88 -5.97 10.84 -9.65
C TYR A 88 -7.49 10.80 -9.41
N ASN A 89 -8.05 9.62 -9.08
CA ASN A 89 -9.48 9.44 -8.83
C ASN A 89 -9.82 9.37 -7.34
N THR A 90 -8.86 9.02 -6.48
CA THR A 90 -9.14 8.68 -5.09
C THR A 90 -8.10 9.28 -4.13
N PRO A 91 -8.53 9.77 -2.94
CA PRO A 91 -7.61 10.15 -1.89
C PRO A 91 -6.87 8.93 -1.34
N MET A 92 -5.60 8.81 -1.71
CA MET A 92 -4.65 7.81 -1.20
C MET A 92 -4.02 8.24 0.13
N PHE A 93 -3.34 7.30 0.80
CA PHE A 93 -2.60 7.57 2.04
C PHE A 93 -1.47 8.61 1.91
N HIS A 94 -1.02 8.90 0.69
CA HIS A 94 0.00 9.91 0.40
C HIS A 94 -0.25 10.52 -0.98
N GLU A 95 -0.05 11.83 -1.11
CA GLU A 95 -0.41 12.60 -2.32
C GLU A 95 0.36 12.18 -3.57
N HIS A 96 1.61 11.74 -3.41
CA HIS A 96 2.47 11.25 -4.49
C HIS A 96 2.19 9.81 -4.94
N VAL A 97 1.20 9.12 -4.36
CA VAL A 97 0.85 7.75 -4.80
C VAL A 97 0.01 7.83 -6.05
N TYR A 98 0.63 7.51 -7.19
CA TYR A 98 -0.02 7.48 -8.50
C TYR A 98 -0.94 6.26 -8.66
N TYR A 99 -0.51 5.10 -8.19
CA TYR A 99 -1.29 3.85 -8.23
C TYR A 99 -0.97 3.00 -7.01
N LEU A 100 -1.99 2.35 -6.47
CA LEU A 100 -1.87 1.45 -5.34
C LEU A 100 -2.68 0.18 -5.60
N ARG A 101 -2.07 -0.97 -5.32
CA ARG A 101 -2.77 -2.25 -5.23
C ARG A 101 -2.42 -2.96 -3.93
N LEU A 102 -3.42 -3.56 -3.29
CA LEU A 102 -3.26 -4.43 -2.12
C LEU A 102 -3.74 -5.85 -2.46
N GLU A 103 -2.87 -6.83 -2.22
CA GLU A 103 -3.19 -8.25 -2.26
C GLU A 103 -3.10 -8.85 -0.85
N VAL A 104 -4.11 -9.65 -0.49
CA VAL A 104 -4.20 -10.32 0.82
C VAL A 104 -4.07 -11.82 0.63
N ASN A 105 -2.95 -12.38 1.09
CA ASN A 105 -2.66 -13.80 1.06
C ASN A 105 -2.99 -14.43 2.42
N LYS A 106 -3.97 -15.33 2.45
CA LYS A 106 -4.47 -16.00 3.66
C LYS A 106 -3.69 -17.27 4.00
#